data_AF-A0A3M0I7R8-F1
#
_entry.id   AF-A0A3M0I7R8-F1
#
_cell.length_a   1.000
_cell.length_b   1.000
_cell.length_c   1.000
_cell.angle_alpha   90.00
_cell.angle_beta   90.00
_cell.angle_gamma   90.00
#
_symmetry.space_group_name_H-M   'P 1'
#
loop_
_entity.id
_entity.type
_entity.pdbx_description
1 polymer ?
#
loop_
_entity_poly.entity_id
_entity_poly.type
_entity_poly.pdbx_seq_one_letter_code
_entity_poly.pdbx_strand_id
1 'polypeptide(L)'
;MTGRRRRRAPPEKDETEYVPGTLLDWSDRDLHWSSRELPCRYCGFPTHLRDSKRKPAHKVCAEDALAIQAAEAAAAYRARGHLH
;
A
#
# COMPACT_ATOMS: atom_id res chain seq x y z
N MET A 1 9.73 -50.34 7.64
CA MET A 1 8.57 -49.41 7.58
C MET A 1 9.04 -47.98 7.76
N THR A 2 9.64 -47.36 6.74
CA THR A 2 10.08 -45.95 6.79
C THR A 2 9.19 -45.13 5.87
N GLY A 3 8.22 -44.43 6.47
CA GLY A 3 7.29 -43.54 5.76
C GLY A 3 8.05 -42.35 5.18
N ARG A 4 8.14 -42.27 3.86
CA ARG A 4 8.72 -41.13 3.13
C ARG A 4 7.77 -39.94 3.28
N ARG A 5 8.09 -39.01 4.18
CA ARG A 5 7.38 -37.72 4.26
C ARG A 5 7.50 -37.02 2.91
N ARG A 6 6.39 -36.88 2.18
CA ARG A 6 6.33 -36.05 0.98
C ARG A 6 6.50 -34.60 1.44
N ARG A 7 7.64 -33.98 1.12
CA ARG A 7 7.81 -32.53 1.31
C ARG A 7 6.80 -31.86 0.37
N ARG A 8 5.98 -30.95 0.89
CA ARG A 8 5.12 -30.10 0.06
C ARG A 8 6.04 -29.30 -0.86
N ALA A 9 5.79 -29.33 -2.16
CA ALA A 9 6.54 -28.49 -3.10
C ALA A 9 6.38 -27.02 -2.70
N PRO A 10 7.46 -26.21 -2.72
CA PRO A 10 7.34 -24.77 -2.54
C PRO A 10 6.35 -24.22 -3.57
N PRO A 11 5.42 -23.32 -3.19
CA PRO A 11 4.53 -22.71 -4.16
C PRO A 11 5.36 -22.04 -5.27
N GLU A 12 4.96 -22.27 -6.52
CA GLU A 12 5.58 -21.62 -7.69
C GLU A 12 5.43 -20.10 -7.53
N LYS A 13 6.52 -19.38 -7.78
CA LYS A 13 6.81 -18.01 -7.31
C LYS A 13 5.99 -16.90 -7.98
N ASP A 14 4.76 -17.16 -8.43
CA ASP A 14 4.03 -16.25 -9.34
C ASP A 14 2.67 -15.73 -8.84
N GLU A 15 2.28 -16.03 -7.59
CA GLU A 15 0.92 -15.68 -7.14
C GLU A 15 0.82 -14.30 -6.45
N THR A 16 1.95 -13.68 -6.11
CA THR A 16 2.00 -12.29 -5.65
C THR A 16 3.36 -11.71 -5.99
N GLU A 17 3.56 -11.36 -7.26
CA GLU A 17 4.68 -10.50 -7.63
C GLU A 17 4.45 -9.14 -6.96
N TYR A 18 5.10 -8.93 -5.81
CA TYR A 18 5.10 -7.63 -5.15
C TYR A 18 5.72 -6.62 -6.11
N VAL A 19 4.93 -5.66 -6.60
CA VAL A 19 5.44 -4.59 -7.47
C VAL A 19 6.02 -3.50 -6.57
N PRO A 20 7.36 -3.39 -6.46
CA PRO A 20 7.98 -2.37 -5.62
C PRO A 20 7.63 -0.99 -6.16
N GLY A 21 7.18 -0.08 -5.28
CA GLY A 21 6.73 1.27 -5.62
C GLY A 21 5.22 1.53 -5.51
N THR A 22 4.43 0.50 -5.18
CA THR A 22 2.99 0.64 -4.94
C THR A 22 2.63 1.00 -3.50
N LEU A 23 3.53 0.75 -2.55
CA LEU A 23 3.31 1.02 -1.13
C LEU A 23 4.01 2.30 -0.68
N LEU A 24 3.41 2.95 0.32
CA LEU A 24 4.03 4.07 1.01
C LEU A 24 5.27 3.56 1.78
N ASP A 25 6.37 4.32 1.74
CA ASP A 25 7.49 4.09 2.65
C ASP A 25 7.10 4.55 4.06
N TRP A 26 7.05 3.62 5.00
CA TRP A 26 6.73 3.87 6.41
C TRP A 26 7.96 3.84 7.32
N SER A 27 9.17 3.72 6.75
CA SER A 27 10.40 3.48 7.50
C SER A 27 10.81 4.67 8.36
N ASP A 28 10.43 5.89 7.96
CA ASP A 28 10.68 7.10 8.74
C ASP A 28 9.59 7.30 9.82
N ARG A 29 9.86 6.75 10.99
CA ARG A 29 8.98 6.86 12.15
C ARG A 29 8.65 8.32 12.49
N ASP A 30 9.60 9.25 12.39
CA ASP A 30 9.38 10.62 12.85
C ASP A 30 8.50 11.42 11.88
N LEU A 31 8.49 11.05 10.59
CA LEU A 31 7.55 11.59 9.61
C LEU A 31 6.15 10.99 9.70
N HIS A 32 6.06 9.69 10.00
CA HIS A 32 4.81 8.92 9.94
C HIS A 32 4.10 8.77 11.29
N TRP A 33 4.73 9.16 12.40
CA TRP A 33 4.17 9.07 13.75
C TRP A 33 3.90 10.44 14.37
N SER A 34 2.79 10.56 15.09
CA SER A 34 2.47 11.72 15.92
C SER A 34 2.19 11.33 17.36
N SER A 35 2.69 12.12 18.30
CA SER A 35 2.28 12.04 19.71
C SER A 35 0.81 12.41 19.94
N ARG A 36 0.21 13.20 19.06
CA ARG A 36 -1.20 13.60 19.14
C ARG A 36 -2.05 12.72 18.25
N GLU A 37 -3.15 12.22 18.81
CA GLU A 37 -4.17 11.52 18.06
C GLU A 37 -5.02 12.53 17.29
N LEU A 38 -5.20 12.29 15.99
CA LEU A 38 -6.01 13.14 15.11
C LEU A 38 -6.92 12.26 14.25
N PRO A 39 -8.08 12.77 13.80
CA PRO A 39 -8.98 11.99 12.96
C PRO A 39 -8.32 11.67 11.61
N CYS A 40 -8.39 10.40 11.20
CA CYS A 40 -7.96 9.95 9.88
C CYS A 40 -8.73 10.71 8.80
N ARG A 41 -8.02 11.29 7.84
CA ARG A 41 -8.63 12.06 6.74
C ARG A 41 -9.59 11.26 5.84
N TYR A 42 -9.50 9.93 5.83
CA TYR A 42 -10.28 9.07 4.93
C TYR A 42 -11.49 8.43 5.63
N CYS A 43 -11.30 7.90 6.85
CA CYS A 43 -12.35 7.19 7.58
C CYS A 43 -12.84 7.94 8.83
N GLY A 44 -12.23 9.05 9.22
CA GLY A 44 -12.61 9.87 10.38
C GLY A 44 -12.19 9.31 11.74
N PHE A 45 -11.87 8.02 11.84
CA PHE A 45 -11.44 7.40 13.09
C PHE A 45 -10.09 7.93 13.58
N PRO A 46 -9.89 8.04 14.90
CA PRO A 46 -8.67 8.59 15.46
C PRO A 46 -7.43 7.74 15.12
N THR A 47 -6.31 8.42 14.82
CA THR A 47 -5.03 7.78 14.48
C THR A 47 -3.83 8.64 14.90
N HIS A 48 -2.74 7.97 15.23
CA HIS A 48 -1.41 8.57 15.42
C HIS A 48 -0.56 8.57 14.14
N LEU A 49 -0.99 7.84 13.11
CA LEU A 49 -0.24 7.67 11.87
C LEU A 49 -0.46 8.84 10.91
N ARG A 50 0.57 9.13 10.12
CA ARG A 50 0.57 10.18 9.08
C ARG A 50 0.98 9.59 7.73
N ASP A 51 0.35 10.06 6.65
CA ASP A 51 0.71 9.71 5.26
C ASP A 51 2.01 10.42 4.79
N SER A 52 2.44 10.19 3.54
CA SER A 52 3.58 10.88 2.91
C SER A 52 3.47 12.41 2.94
N LYS A 53 2.25 12.94 3.03
CA LYS A 53 1.96 14.38 3.08
C LYS A 53 1.87 14.88 4.52
N ARG A 54 2.29 14.07 5.49
CA ARG A 54 2.24 14.33 6.95
C ARG A 54 0.83 14.58 7.47
N LYS A 55 -0.21 14.13 6.74
CA LYS A 55 -1.62 14.25 7.14
C LYS A 55 -2.06 13.00 7.90
N PRO A 56 -2.90 13.13 8.94
CA PRO A 56 -3.33 11.98 9.74
C PRO A 56 -4.10 10.98 8.87
N ALA A 57 -3.60 9.74 8.81
CA ALA A 57 -4.18 8.67 8.02
C ALA A 57 -3.74 7.30 8.55
N HIS A 58 -4.65 6.33 8.57
CA HIS A 58 -4.27 4.94 8.80
C HIS A 58 -3.41 4.42 7.65
N LYS A 59 -2.59 3.41 7.94
CA LYS A 59 -1.74 2.75 6.95
C LYS A 59 -2.51 2.33 5.69
N VAL A 60 -3.53 1.49 5.90
CA VAL A 60 -4.36 0.94 4.82
C VAL A 60 -5.08 2.06 4.05
N CYS A 61 -5.68 3.01 4.76
CA CYS A 61 -6.38 4.12 4.09
C CYS A 61 -5.45 5.00 3.25
N ALA A 62 -4.19 5.19 3.67
CA ALA A 62 -3.21 5.94 2.91
C ALA A 62 -2.75 5.16 1.68
N GLU A 63 -2.51 3.85 1.81
CA GLU A 63 -2.13 2.97 0.70
C GLU A 63 -3.26 2.83 -0.34
N ASP A 64 -4.51 2.67 0.10
CA ASP A 64 -5.67 2.63 -0.79
C ASP A 64 -5.83 3.92 -1.59
N ALA A 65 -5.68 5.08 -0.93
CA ALA A 65 -5.75 6.37 -1.60
C ALA A 65 -4.63 6.56 -2.64
N LEU A 66 -3.42 6.06 -2.36
CA LEU A 66 -2.33 6.06 -3.33
C LEU A 66 -2.60 5.12 -4.51
N ALA A 67 -3.18 3.94 -4.25
CA ALA A 67 -3.58 3.01 -5.31
C ALA A 67 -4.63 3.61 -6.24
N ILE A 68 -5.65 4.28 -5.68
CA ILE A 68 -6.66 5.01 -6.46
C ILE A 68 -6.01 6.11 -7.31
N GLN A 69 -5.14 6.94 -6.71
CA GLN A 69 -4.44 8.00 -7.43
C GLN A 69 -3.55 7.48 -8.56
N ALA A 70 -2.85 6.36 -8.34
CA ALA A 70 -2.04 5.71 -9.36
C ALA A 70 -2.91 5.17 -10.50
N ALA A 71 -4.05 4.54 -10.20
CA ALA A 71 -5.00 4.04 -11.18
C ALA A 71 -5.59 5.17 -12.03
N GLU A 72 -6.00 6.28 -11.40
CA GLU A 72 -6.49 7.48 -12.07
C GLU A 72 -5.42 8.10 -12.98
N ALA A 73 -4.17 8.22 -12.51
CA ALA A 73 -3.06 8.73 -13.31
C ALA A 73 -2.77 7.83 -14.53
N ALA A 74 -2.79 6.51 -14.35
CA ALA A 74 -2.62 5.55 -15.44
C ALA A 74 -3.76 5.65 -16.46
N ALA A 75 -5.01 5.79 -15.99
CA ALA A 75 -6.17 5.98 -16.86
C ALA A 75 -6.07 7.29 -17.65
N ALA A 76 -5.68 8.40 -17.00
CA ALA A 76 -5.48 9.69 -17.65
C ALA A 76 -4.37 9.64 -18.71
N TYR A 77 -3.27 8.93 -18.44
CA TYR A 77 -2.20 8.72 -19.42
C TYR A 77 -2.70 7.94 -20.64
N ARG A 78 -3.45 6.85 -20.44
CA ARG A 78 -4.05 6.06 -21.53
C ARG A 78 -5.02 6.89 -22.37
N ALA A 79 -5.88 7.68 -21.73
CA ALA A 79 -6.83 8.55 -22.42
C ALA A 79 -6.13 9.62 -23.29
N ARG A 80 -5.01 10.17 -22.80
CA ARG A 80 -4.17 11.10 -23.58
C ARG A 80 -3.44 10.41 -24.73
N GLY A 81 -3.00 9.17 -24.55
CA GLY A 81 -2.38 8.37 -25.60
C GLY A 81 -3.33 7.98 -26.74
N HIS A 82 -4.65 7.95 -26.48
CA HIS A 82 -5.68 7.67 -27.49
C HIS A 82 -6.03 8.91 -28.36
N LEU A 83 -5.46 10.08 -28.08
CA LEU A 83 -5.68 11.31 -28.86
C LEU A 83 -4.64 11.52 -29.99
N HIS A 84 -3.87 10.49 -30.36
CA HIS A 84 -2.87 10.53 -31.43
C HIS A 84 -3.15 9.52 -32.53
#